data_AF-A0A931RSI4-F1
#
_entry.id   AF-A0A931RSI4-F1
#
_cell.length_a   1.000
_cell.length_b   1.000
_cell.length_c   1.000
_cell.angle_alpha   90.00
_cell.angle_beta   90.00
_cell.angle_gamma   90.00
#
_symmetry.space_group_name_H-M   'P 1'
#
loop_
_entity.id
_entity.type
_entity.pdbx_description
1 polymer ?
#
loop_
_entity_poly.entity_id
_entity_poly.type
_entity_poly.pdbx_seq_one_letter_code
_entity_poly.pdbx_strand_id
1 'polypeptide(L)'
;MYKILTHLFRSLFPQLDHIIKKVDELEHKIFKGKQEELVSEISLYRREAIDFKRIVGPNIKILEEIKENPSEFFGEDIAPYFHELHTVNSRLISLIESQTETLLVLHETNESILSNKLSNIMKILTMFSVIVFPLTLFASIWGMNVENMPLVGHQQDFWVLIGMMGIGTFLMLMIFKM
;
A
#
# COMPACT_ATOMS: atom_id res chain seq x y z
N MET A 1 -2.93 36.50 27.47
CA MET A 1 -3.25 35.06 27.38
C MET A 1 -3.68 34.66 25.97
N TYR A 2 -4.76 35.23 25.40
CA TYR A 2 -5.20 34.96 24.02
C TYR A 2 -4.07 35.01 22.96
N LYS A 3 -3.29 36.10 22.91
CA LYS A 3 -2.16 36.22 21.96
C LYS A 3 -1.14 35.06 22.05
N ILE A 4 -0.92 34.52 23.25
CA ILE A 4 0.01 33.39 23.45
C ILE A 4 -0.62 32.11 22.88
N LEU A 5 -1.90 31.87 23.15
CA LEU A 5 -2.63 30.72 22.63
C LEU A 5 -2.68 30.77 21.09
N THR A 6 -3.02 31.92 20.51
CA THR A 6 -3.03 32.11 19.05
C THR A 6 -1.65 31.89 18.44
N HIS A 7 -0.58 32.32 19.11
CA HIS A 7 0.78 32.10 18.61
C HIS A 7 1.17 30.61 18.69
N LEU A 8 0.81 29.92 19.77
CA LEU A 8 1.00 28.48 19.92
C LEU A 8 0.25 27.72 18.82
N PHE A 9 -1.04 28.00 18.61
CA PHE A 9 -1.83 27.38 17.54
C PHE A 9 -1.26 27.66 16.15
N ARG A 10 -0.81 28.89 15.88
CA ARG A 10 -0.15 29.24 14.61
C ARG A 10 1.17 28.47 14.42
N SER A 11 1.90 28.16 15.49
CA SER A 11 3.14 27.39 15.40
C SER A 11 2.95 25.92 14.98
N LEU A 12 1.71 25.40 15.07
CA LEU A 12 1.37 24.03 14.65
C LEU A 12 1.15 23.91 13.14
N PHE A 13 0.80 24.99 12.44
CA PHE A 13 0.54 24.97 10.99
C PHE A 13 1.76 24.56 10.15
N PRO A 14 2.97 25.08 10.39
CA PRO A 14 4.15 24.65 9.62
C PRO A 14 4.44 23.15 9.72
N GLN A 15 4.14 22.53 10.86
CA GLN A 15 4.32 21.09 11.07
C GLN A 15 3.26 20.30 10.29
N LEU A 16 2.01 20.74 10.34
CA LEU A 16 0.94 20.15 9.54
C LEU A 16 1.22 20.29 8.03
N ASP A 17 1.66 21.47 7.58
CA ASP A 17 2.02 21.73 6.18
C ASP A 17 3.19 20.84 5.73
N HIS A 18 4.12 20.52 6.64
CA HIS A 18 5.18 19.55 6.36
C HIS A 18 4.60 18.15 6.10
N ILE A 19 3.70 17.68 6.98
CA ILE A 19 3.03 16.39 6.82
C ILE A 19 2.26 16.34 5.51
N ILE A 20 1.44 17.35 5.21
CA ILE A 20 0.64 17.43 3.97
C ILE A 20 1.54 17.30 2.74
N LYS A 21 2.59 18.11 2.65
CA LYS A 21 3.54 18.04 1.50
C LYS A 21 4.19 16.67 1.37
N LYS A 22 4.48 16.01 2.49
CA LYS A 22 5.07 14.67 2.48
C LYS A 22 4.08 13.60 2.06
N VAL A 23 2.81 13.72 2.42
CA VAL A 23 1.74 12.87 1.90
C VAL A 23 1.62 13.05 0.38
N ASP A 24 1.56 14.29 -0.12
CA ASP A 24 1.50 14.57 -1.57
C ASP A 24 2.70 13.97 -2.33
N GLU A 25 3.92 14.08 -1.77
CA GLU A 25 5.12 13.45 -2.32
C GLU A 25 4.97 11.92 -2.40
N LEU A 26 4.41 11.29 -1.36
CA LEU A 26 4.19 9.84 -1.32
C LEU A 26 3.14 9.38 -2.34
N GLU A 27 2.05 10.13 -2.51
CA GLU A 27 1.05 9.86 -3.55
C GLU A 27 1.69 9.85 -4.95
N HIS A 28 2.60 10.77 -5.22
CA HIS A 28 3.32 10.79 -6.50
C HIS A 28 4.35 9.66 -6.64
N LYS A 29 4.93 9.18 -5.55
CA LYS A 29 5.94 8.10 -5.59
C LYS A 29 5.31 6.71 -5.71
N ILE A 30 4.06 6.50 -5.28
CA ILE A 30 3.47 5.15 -5.18
C ILE A 30 3.43 4.38 -6.50
N PHE A 31 3.28 5.10 -7.62
CA PHE A 31 3.27 4.51 -8.96
C PHE A 31 4.64 4.47 -9.64
N LYS A 32 5.73 4.89 -8.98
CA LYS A 32 7.09 4.97 -9.57
C LYS A 32 7.96 3.74 -9.34
N GLY A 33 7.42 2.64 -8.79
CA GLY A 33 8.16 1.38 -8.68
C GLY A 33 9.12 1.24 -7.50
N LYS A 34 8.94 2.05 -6.43
CA LYS A 34 9.78 2.04 -5.22
C LYS A 34 9.02 1.56 -3.96
N GLN A 35 8.23 0.49 -4.09
CA GLN A 35 7.25 0.08 -3.07
C GLN A 35 7.88 -0.27 -1.72
N GLU A 36 9.07 -0.89 -1.69
CA GLU A 36 9.74 -1.27 -0.43
C GLU A 36 10.21 -0.04 0.37
N GLU A 37 10.76 0.97 -0.31
CA GLU A 37 11.17 2.25 0.31
C GLU A 37 9.94 3.00 0.88
N LEU A 38 8.82 2.93 0.16
CA LEU A 38 7.58 3.63 0.52
C LEU A 38 6.91 3.10 1.79
N VAL A 39 7.03 1.80 2.10
CA VAL A 39 6.46 1.23 3.34
C VAL A 39 6.99 1.97 4.57
N SER A 40 8.30 2.23 4.60
CA SER A 40 8.96 2.90 5.72
C SER A 40 8.54 4.37 5.80
N GLU A 41 8.55 5.09 4.67
CA GLU A 41 8.14 6.50 4.62
C GLU A 41 6.65 6.67 5.03
N ILE A 42 5.73 5.87 4.48
CA ILE A 42 4.30 5.91 4.84
C ILE A 42 4.11 5.64 6.34
N SER A 43 4.81 4.65 6.88
CA SER A 43 4.73 4.31 8.30
C SER A 43 5.26 5.43 9.21
N LEU A 44 6.32 6.13 8.79
CA LEU A 44 6.88 7.27 9.51
C LEU A 44 5.86 8.41 9.58
N TYR A 45 5.37 8.89 8.45
CA TYR A 45 4.45 10.02 8.41
C TYR A 45 3.08 9.68 9.02
N ARG A 46 2.65 8.41 8.99
CA ARG A 46 1.46 7.97 9.74
C ARG A 46 1.64 8.15 11.24
N ARG A 47 2.81 7.78 11.79
CA ARG A 47 3.11 8.00 13.21
C ARG A 47 3.13 9.49 13.54
N GLU A 48 3.82 10.30 12.73
CA GLU A 48 3.84 11.76 12.92
C GLU A 48 2.44 12.37 12.90
N ALA A 49 1.57 11.93 11.99
CA ALA A 49 0.20 12.41 11.91
C ALA A 49 -0.64 12.03 13.15
N ILE A 50 -0.50 10.79 13.63
CA ILE A 50 -1.17 10.31 14.84
C ILE A 50 -0.67 11.07 16.08
N ASP A 51 0.64 11.30 16.18
CA ASP A 51 1.24 12.04 17.29
C ASP A 51 0.79 13.51 17.28
N PHE A 52 0.73 14.14 16.10
CA PHE A 52 0.16 15.48 15.94
C PHE A 52 -1.31 15.52 16.38
N LYS A 53 -2.12 14.54 15.96
CA LYS A 53 -3.52 14.41 16.40
C LYS A 53 -3.63 14.25 17.92
N ARG A 54 -2.71 13.50 18.55
CA ARG A 54 -2.69 13.30 20.02
C ARG A 54 -2.36 14.60 20.77
N ILE A 55 -1.57 15.50 20.18
CA ILE A 55 -1.23 16.81 20.75
C ILE A 55 -2.39 17.80 20.57
N VAL A 56 -3.01 17.85 19.39
CA VAL A 56 -4.03 18.86 19.05
C VAL A 56 -5.42 18.45 19.54
N GLY A 57 -5.74 17.16 19.51
CA GLY A 57 -7.06 16.61 19.83
C GLY A 57 -7.62 17.05 21.18
N PRO A 58 -6.88 16.94 22.30
CA PRO A 58 -7.40 17.30 23.63
C PRO A 58 -7.85 18.76 23.75
N ASN A 59 -7.26 19.67 22.96
CA ASN A 59 -7.58 21.10 23.02
C ASN A 59 -9.02 21.40 22.62
N ILE A 60 -9.67 20.53 21.82
CA ILE A 60 -11.03 20.83 21.33
C ILE A 60 -12.04 20.90 22.47
N LYS A 61 -11.96 19.97 23.42
CA LYS A 61 -12.90 19.91 24.56
C LYS A 61 -12.75 21.13 25.45
N ILE A 62 -11.51 21.55 25.71
CA ILE A 62 -11.20 22.73 26.52
C ILE A 62 -11.72 24.00 25.82
N LEU A 63 -11.50 24.13 24.51
CA LEU A 63 -11.97 25.27 23.74
C LEU A 63 -13.49 25.30 23.60
N GLU A 64 -14.14 24.14 23.55
CA GLU A 64 -15.60 23.99 23.51
C GLU A 64 -16.24 24.39 24.85
N GLU A 65 -15.68 23.95 25.98
CA GLU A 65 -16.14 24.34 27.31
C GLU A 65 -16.03 25.85 27.57
N ILE A 66 -14.92 26.47 27.14
CA ILE A 66 -14.74 27.93 27.26
C ILE A 66 -15.69 28.68 26.31
N LYS A 67 -15.99 28.12 25.14
CA LYS A 67 -16.94 28.69 24.18
C LYS A 67 -18.37 28.67 24.73
N GLU A 68 -18.75 27.63 25.47
CA GLU A 68 -20.09 27.51 26.07
C GLU A 68 -20.27 28.39 27.30
N ASN A 69 -19.22 28.61 28.10
CA ASN A 69 -19.28 29.39 29.35
C ASN A 69 -18.24 30.54 29.41
N PRO A 70 -18.24 31.49 28.46
CA PRO A 70 -17.18 32.51 28.36
C PRO A 70 -17.12 33.46 29.56
N SER A 71 -18.27 33.73 30.20
CA SER A 71 -18.40 34.64 31.35
C SER A 71 -17.80 34.07 32.64
N GLU A 72 -17.78 32.76 32.81
CA GLU A 72 -17.23 32.08 34.00
C GLU A 72 -15.70 32.12 34.04
N PHE A 73 -15.05 32.06 32.88
CA PHE A 73 -13.60 31.99 32.80
C PHE A 73 -12.92 33.34 32.54
N PHE A 74 -13.47 34.18 31.65
CA PHE A 74 -12.76 35.38 31.22
C PHE A 74 -13.64 36.62 30.96
N GLY A 75 -14.96 36.51 30.85
CA GLY A 75 -15.89 37.63 30.56
C GLY A 75 -16.32 37.69 29.09
N GLU A 76 -17.47 38.33 28.82
CA GLU A 76 -18.12 38.29 27.48
C GLU A 76 -17.28 38.92 26.36
N ASP A 77 -16.46 39.93 26.64
CA ASP A 77 -15.63 40.65 25.67
C ASP A 77 -14.60 39.77 24.94
N ILE A 78 -14.36 38.56 25.47
CA ILE A 78 -13.28 37.67 25.05
C ILE A 78 -13.81 36.43 24.33
N ALA A 79 -15.12 36.20 24.34
CA ALA A 79 -15.78 35.09 23.67
C ALA A 79 -15.45 34.97 22.16
N PRO A 80 -15.38 36.07 21.37
CA PRO A 80 -15.07 35.97 19.93
C PRO A 80 -13.69 35.37 19.65
N TYR A 81 -12.74 35.60 20.54
CA TYR A 81 -11.37 35.12 20.41
C TYR A 81 -11.25 33.61 20.64
N PHE A 82 -11.99 33.07 21.62
CA PHE A 82 -12.05 31.62 21.85
C PHE A 82 -12.83 30.89 20.75
N HIS A 83 -13.85 31.53 20.17
CA HIS A 83 -14.55 31.02 19.00
C HIS A 83 -13.61 30.85 17.79
N GLU A 84 -12.73 31.82 17.55
CA GLU A 84 -11.70 31.73 16.50
C GLU A 84 -10.73 30.58 16.77
N LEU A 85 -10.24 30.45 18.02
CA LEU A 85 -9.31 29.39 18.41
C LEU A 85 -9.92 27.99 18.27
N HIS A 86 -11.18 27.84 18.70
CA HIS A 86 -11.95 26.61 18.49
C HIS A 86 -12.02 26.28 16.99
N THR A 87 -12.42 27.24 16.16
CA THR A 87 -12.51 27.05 14.69
C THR A 87 -11.18 26.64 14.07
N VAL A 88 -10.08 27.30 14.46
CA VAL A 88 -8.73 26.96 14.00
C VAL A 88 -8.34 25.55 14.42
N ASN A 89 -8.57 25.18 15.69
CA ASN A 89 -8.27 23.85 16.22
C ASN A 89 -9.10 22.76 15.52
N SER A 90 -10.40 22.97 15.33
CA SER A 90 -11.26 22.05 14.58
C SER A 90 -10.73 21.83 13.16
N ARG A 91 -10.30 22.90 12.48
CA ARG A 91 -9.70 22.79 11.15
C ARG A 91 -8.40 21.98 11.15
N LEU A 92 -7.52 22.17 12.13
CA LEU A 92 -6.29 21.38 12.27
C LEU A 92 -6.60 19.89 12.45
N ILE A 93 -7.60 19.56 13.26
CA ILE A 93 -8.04 18.18 13.50
C ILE A 93 -8.58 17.57 12.19
N SER A 94 -9.47 18.25 11.48
CA SER A 94 -10.01 17.73 10.22
C SER A 94 -8.92 17.50 9.16
N LEU A 95 -7.94 18.41 9.07
CA LEU A 95 -6.82 18.25 8.15
C LEU A 95 -5.95 17.04 8.51
N ILE A 96 -5.57 16.88 9.79
CA ILE A 96 -4.72 15.74 10.18
C ILE A 96 -5.46 14.41 10.07
N GLU A 97 -6.78 14.39 10.30
CA GLU A 97 -7.62 13.21 10.07
C GLU A 97 -7.63 12.81 8.60
N SER A 98 -7.85 13.78 7.70
CA SER A 98 -7.77 13.55 6.26
C SER A 98 -6.40 13.01 5.84
N GLN A 99 -5.30 13.57 6.34
CA GLN A 99 -3.96 13.06 6.01
C GLN A 99 -3.71 11.65 6.57
N THR A 100 -4.24 11.34 7.76
CA THR A 100 -4.15 10.00 8.35
C THR A 100 -4.90 8.97 7.51
N GLU A 101 -6.08 9.34 7.00
CA GLU A 101 -6.86 8.51 6.08
C GLU A 101 -6.13 8.31 4.75
N THR A 102 -5.58 9.37 4.14
CA THR A 102 -4.78 9.24 2.91
C THR A 102 -3.57 8.31 3.13
N LEU A 103 -2.87 8.43 4.25
CA LEU A 103 -1.76 7.53 4.59
C LEU A 103 -2.22 6.08 4.81
N LEU A 104 -3.46 5.85 5.23
CA LEU A 104 -4.07 4.51 5.27
C LEU A 104 -4.26 3.95 3.86
N VAL A 105 -4.91 4.72 3.01
CA VAL A 105 -5.16 4.35 1.60
C VAL A 105 -3.85 4.11 0.84
N LEU A 106 -2.82 4.92 1.06
CA LEU A 106 -1.51 4.74 0.45
C LEU A 106 -0.83 3.44 0.87
N HIS A 107 -0.94 3.06 2.14
CA HIS A 107 -0.40 1.80 2.62
C HIS A 107 -1.12 0.61 1.98
N GLU A 108 -2.46 0.61 1.97
CA GLU A 108 -3.26 -0.44 1.35
C GLU A 108 -2.99 -0.56 -0.16
N THR A 109 -2.84 0.58 -0.83
CA THR A 109 -2.46 0.63 -2.25
C THR A 109 -1.08 0.03 -2.48
N ASN A 110 -0.10 0.35 -1.61
CA ASN A 110 1.24 -0.21 -1.71
C ASN A 110 1.25 -1.74 -1.52
N GLU A 111 0.50 -2.24 -0.52
CA GLU A 111 0.31 -3.68 -0.30
C GLU A 111 -0.37 -4.37 -1.49
N SER A 112 -1.35 -3.71 -2.10
CA SER A 112 -2.01 -4.22 -3.32
C SER A 112 -1.03 -4.32 -4.50
N ILE A 113 -0.20 -3.29 -4.71
CA ILE A 113 0.81 -3.30 -5.77
C ILE A 113 1.84 -4.41 -5.54
N LEU A 114 2.33 -4.57 -4.29
CA LEU A 114 3.24 -5.66 -3.93
C LEU A 114 2.61 -7.03 -4.16
N SER A 115 1.37 -7.22 -3.74
CA SER A 115 0.62 -8.47 -3.93
C SER A 115 0.42 -8.80 -5.41
N ASN A 116 0.10 -7.80 -6.25
CA ASN A 116 0.00 -7.97 -7.69
C ASN A 116 1.35 -8.34 -8.32
N LYS A 117 2.46 -7.74 -7.86
CA LYS A 117 3.80 -8.08 -8.31
C LYS A 117 4.17 -9.53 -7.96
N LEU A 118 3.89 -9.95 -6.72
CA LEU A 118 4.09 -11.34 -6.28
C LEU A 118 3.25 -12.32 -7.10
N SER A 119 1.98 -11.99 -7.34
CA SER A 119 1.08 -12.80 -8.17
C SER A 119 1.60 -12.96 -9.60
N ASN A 120 2.14 -11.88 -10.19
CA ASN A 120 2.77 -11.92 -11.50
C ASN A 120 4.04 -12.79 -11.52
N ILE A 121 4.90 -12.67 -10.51
CA ILE A 121 6.11 -13.50 -10.38
C ILE A 121 5.72 -14.98 -10.27
N MET A 122 4.74 -15.30 -9.42
CA MET A 122 4.25 -16.67 -9.25
C MET A 122 3.65 -17.22 -10.57
N LYS A 123 2.90 -16.41 -11.31
CA LYS A 123 2.36 -16.79 -12.63
C LYS A 123 3.47 -17.14 -13.62
N ILE A 124 4.54 -16.35 -13.64
CA ILE A 124 5.70 -16.60 -14.51
C ILE A 124 6.41 -17.90 -14.10
N LEU A 125 6.76 -18.06 -12.82
CA LEU A 125 7.41 -19.28 -12.31
C LEU A 125 6.58 -20.54 -12.58
N THR A 126 5.26 -20.43 -12.43
CA THR A 126 4.34 -21.54 -12.69
C THR A 126 4.31 -21.87 -14.19
N MET A 127 4.24 -20.87 -15.06
CA MET A 127 4.29 -21.08 -16.51
C MET A 127 5.58 -21.80 -16.94
N PHE A 128 6.74 -21.41 -16.39
CA PHE A 128 7.99 -22.12 -16.62
C PHE A 128 7.91 -23.57 -16.15
N SER A 129 7.43 -23.81 -14.92
CA SER A 129 7.30 -25.16 -14.36
C SER A 129 6.39 -26.06 -15.21
N VAL A 130 5.26 -25.53 -15.68
CA VAL A 130 4.29 -26.24 -16.51
C VAL A 130 4.87 -26.64 -17.87
N ILE A 131 5.81 -25.87 -18.42
CA ILE A 131 6.51 -26.23 -19.66
C ILE A 131 7.61 -27.28 -19.38
N VAL A 132 8.41 -27.06 -18.35
CA VAL A 132 9.58 -27.89 -18.05
C VAL A 132 9.18 -29.28 -17.53
N PHE A 133 8.13 -29.38 -16.72
CA PHE A 133 7.69 -30.62 -16.10
C PHE A 133 7.37 -31.73 -17.12
N PRO A 134 6.46 -31.55 -18.10
CA PRO A 134 6.17 -32.59 -19.08
C PRO A 134 7.40 -32.91 -19.95
N LEU A 135 8.16 -31.89 -20.37
CA LEU A 135 9.38 -32.10 -21.16
C LEU A 135 10.39 -32.99 -20.42
N THR A 136 10.60 -32.72 -19.12
CA THR A 136 11.52 -33.49 -18.27
C THR A 136 10.98 -34.89 -17.99
N LEU A 137 9.67 -35.03 -17.75
CA LEU A 137 9.01 -36.32 -17.53
C LEU A 137 9.18 -37.23 -18.75
N PHE A 138 8.90 -36.72 -19.95
CA PHE A 138 9.09 -37.46 -21.20
C PHE A 138 10.56 -37.83 -21.41
N ALA A 139 11.48 -36.87 -21.26
CA ALA A 139 12.91 -37.15 -21.39
C ALA A 139 13.40 -38.21 -20.38
N SER A 140 12.88 -38.19 -19.15
CA SER A 140 13.21 -39.17 -18.11
C SER A 140 12.68 -40.56 -18.44
N ILE A 141 11.43 -40.68 -18.91
CA ILE A 141 10.83 -41.96 -19.33
C ILE A 141 11.64 -42.57 -20.47
N TRP A 142 12.08 -41.77 -21.45
CA TRP A 142 12.93 -42.24 -22.55
C TRP A 142 14.38 -42.52 -22.16
N GLY A 143 14.89 -41.88 -21.11
CA GLY A 143 16.19 -42.22 -20.53
C GLY A 143 16.21 -43.56 -19.79
N MET A 144 15.05 -44.18 -19.55
CA MET A 144 14.97 -45.50 -18.93
C MET A 144 15.31 -46.58 -19.97
N ASN A 145 16.35 -47.39 -19.72
CA ASN A 145 16.70 -48.55 -20.55
C ASN A 145 15.69 -49.70 -20.34
N VAL A 146 14.48 -49.56 -20.88
CA VAL A 146 13.44 -50.60 -20.82
C VAL A 146 13.49 -51.46 -22.08
N GLU A 147 13.68 -52.76 -21.90
CA GLU A 147 13.97 -53.76 -22.95
C GLU A 147 12.84 -53.94 -24.00
N ASN A 148 11.61 -53.49 -23.70
CA ASN A 148 10.43 -53.57 -24.58
C ASN A 148 9.70 -52.23 -24.67
N MET A 149 10.40 -51.16 -25.06
CA MET A 149 9.77 -49.85 -25.22
C MET A 149 8.97 -49.81 -26.54
N PRO A 150 7.63 -49.62 -26.53
CA PRO A 150 6.77 -49.76 -27.71
C PRO A 150 7.00 -48.71 -28.80
N LEU A 151 7.76 -47.66 -28.51
CA LEU A 151 8.06 -46.52 -29.39
C LEU A 151 9.55 -46.41 -29.74
N VAL A 152 10.36 -47.45 -29.52
CA VAL A 152 11.81 -47.41 -29.80
C VAL A 152 12.18 -48.52 -30.80
N GLY A 153 12.58 -48.13 -32.00
CA GLY A 153 13.01 -49.03 -33.08
C GLY A 153 12.52 -48.67 -34.51
N HIS A 154 11.59 -47.73 -34.69
CA HIS A 154 11.16 -47.25 -36.01
C HIS A 154 11.87 -45.96 -36.44
N GLN A 155 12.00 -45.76 -37.76
CA GLN A 155 12.69 -44.58 -38.34
C GLN A 155 12.05 -43.23 -37.97
N GLN A 156 10.80 -43.22 -37.51
CA GLN A 156 10.03 -41.99 -37.22
C GLN A 156 9.83 -41.72 -35.72
N ASP A 157 10.36 -42.57 -34.85
CA ASP A 157 10.10 -42.50 -33.40
C ASP A 157 10.41 -41.13 -32.82
N PHE A 158 11.56 -40.56 -33.18
CA PHE A 158 11.99 -39.23 -32.76
C PHE A 158 10.95 -38.13 -33.05
N TRP A 159 10.30 -38.16 -34.22
CA TRP A 159 9.31 -37.15 -34.61
C TRP A 159 7.96 -37.32 -33.89
N VAL A 160 7.51 -38.57 -33.69
CA VAL A 160 6.30 -38.88 -32.92
C VAL A 160 6.45 -38.41 -31.47
N LEU A 161 7.64 -38.61 -30.91
CA LEU A 161 8.06 -38.21 -29.57
C LEU A 161 7.95 -36.71 -29.34
N ILE A 162 8.58 -35.92 -30.23
CA ILE A 162 8.51 -34.46 -30.21
C ILE A 162 7.06 -33.99 -30.40
N GLY A 163 6.29 -34.65 -31.26
CA GLY A 163 4.86 -34.35 -31.45
C GLY A 163 4.06 -34.52 -30.16
N MET A 164 4.22 -35.63 -29.44
CA MET A 164 3.52 -35.85 -28.17
C MET A 164 3.96 -34.88 -27.07
N MET A 165 5.25 -34.59 -26.96
CA MET A 165 5.78 -33.59 -26.02
C MET A 165 5.21 -32.20 -26.32
N GLY A 166 5.15 -31.82 -27.60
CA GLY A 166 4.59 -30.55 -28.06
C GLY A 166 3.09 -30.44 -27.76
N ILE A 167 2.31 -31.49 -28.05
CA ILE A 167 0.87 -31.54 -27.76
C ILE A 167 0.60 -31.47 -26.26
N GLY A 168 1.34 -32.23 -25.44
CA GLY A 168 1.19 -32.21 -23.98
C GLY A 168 1.49 -30.83 -23.39
N THR A 169 2.58 -30.20 -23.85
CA THR A 169 2.94 -28.83 -23.44
C THR A 169 1.88 -27.83 -23.90
N PHE A 170 1.39 -27.94 -25.13
CA PHE A 170 0.36 -27.06 -25.68
C PHE A 170 -0.97 -27.16 -24.92
N LEU A 171 -1.42 -28.37 -24.59
CA LEU A 171 -2.62 -28.61 -23.79
C LEU A 171 -2.51 -27.98 -22.40
N MET A 172 -1.37 -28.18 -21.72
CA MET A 172 -1.14 -27.56 -20.41
C MET A 172 -1.12 -26.02 -20.50
N LEU A 173 -0.50 -25.45 -21.53
CA LEU A 173 -0.52 -24.00 -21.75
C LEU A 173 -1.92 -23.46 -22.04
N MET A 174 -2.74 -24.19 -22.78
CA MET A 174 -4.11 -23.79 -23.10
C MET A 174 -5.00 -23.77 -21.85
N ILE A 175 -4.85 -24.75 -20.95
CA ILE A 175 -5.56 -24.81 -19.67
C ILE A 175 -5.15 -23.65 -18.75
N PHE A 176 -3.86 -23.29 -18.72
CA PHE A 176 -3.35 -22.23 -17.84
C PHE A 176 -3.58 -20.80 -18.35
N LYS A 177 -3.86 -20.66 -19.65
CA LYS A 177 -4.20 -19.38 -20.28
C LYS A 177 -5.69 -19.04 -20.15
N MET A 178 -6.53 -20.03 -19.82
CA MET A 178 -7.95 -19.90 -19.51
C MET A 178 -8.14 -19.54 -18.03
#